data_AF-A0A1Q7RHC4-F1
#
_entry.id   AF-A0A1Q7RHC4-F1
#
_cell.length_a   1.000
_cell.length_b   1.000
_cell.length_c   1.000
_cell.angle_alpha   90.00
_cell.angle_beta   90.00
_cell.angle_gamma   90.00
#
_symmetry.space_group_name_H-M   'P 1'
#
loop_
_entity.id
_entity.type
_entity.pdbx_description
1 polymer ?
#
loop_
_entity_poly.entity_id
_entity_poly.type
_entity_poly.pdbx_seq_one_letter_code
_entity_poly.pdbx_strand_id
1 'polypeptide(L)'
;MFPGGPNNLSIIGTSPATGILGTGGNGLNGAGVGNTTTYVASSGSLVFATGSMFWTWALDLYRQYPPTPTNTIIPGMQQLMAHIMTALIRPRNPTGFSAFSAHR
;
A
#
# COMPACT_ATOMS: atom_id res chain seq x y z
N MET A 1 -5.86 3.15 -14.16
CA MET A 1 -5.47 1.73 -14.30
C MET A 1 -3.95 1.67 -14.33
N PHE A 2 -3.30 0.87 -13.47
CA PHE A 2 -1.84 0.70 -13.52
C PHE A 2 -1.50 -0.29 -14.64
N PRO A 3 -0.78 0.12 -15.70
CA PRO A 3 -0.39 -0.79 -16.77
C PRO A 3 0.43 -1.95 -16.19
N GLY A 4 -0.02 -3.20 -16.37
CA GLY A 4 0.62 -4.39 -15.81
C GLY A 4 0.31 -4.68 -14.32
N GLY A 5 -0.52 -3.88 -13.67
CA GLY A 5 -1.00 -4.14 -12.31
C GLY A 5 -2.19 -5.10 -12.25
N PRO A 6 -2.54 -5.63 -11.06
CA PRO A 6 -3.74 -6.44 -10.86
C PRO A 6 -5.02 -5.68 -11.25
N ASN A 7 -5.94 -6.35 -11.95
CA ASN A 7 -7.20 -5.75 -12.43
C ASN A 7 -8.12 -5.27 -11.29
N ASN A 8 -8.00 -5.84 -10.09
CA ASN A 8 -8.78 -5.50 -8.89
C ASN A 8 -8.01 -4.59 -7.91
N LEU A 9 -6.96 -3.92 -8.38
CA LEU A 9 -6.21 -2.98 -7.56
C LEU A 9 -7.04 -1.73 -7.26
N SER A 10 -7.15 -1.41 -5.97
CA SER A 10 -7.80 -0.22 -5.45
C SER A 10 -6.77 0.75 -4.86
N ILE A 11 -6.88 2.04 -5.21
CA ILE A 11 -6.12 3.12 -4.58
C ILE A 11 -6.96 3.67 -3.43
N ILE A 12 -6.40 3.67 -2.22
CA ILE A 12 -7.09 4.15 -1.01
C ILE A 12 -6.46 5.43 -0.44
N GLY A 13 -5.33 5.85 -0.99
CA GLY A 13 -4.64 7.07 -0.62
C GLY A 13 -3.64 7.46 -1.69
N THR A 14 -3.45 8.76 -1.87
CA THR A 14 -2.56 9.33 -2.88
C THR A 14 -1.84 10.52 -2.28
N SER A 15 -0.51 10.57 -2.42
CA SER A 15 0.30 11.71 -2.01
C SER A 15 1.18 12.21 -3.16
N PRO A 16 1.40 13.53 -3.28
CA PRO A 16 2.45 14.05 -4.13
C PRO A 16 3.81 13.57 -3.62
N ALA A 17 4.64 13.01 -4.50
CA ALA A 17 6.04 12.74 -4.22
C ALA A 17 6.87 13.91 -4.76
N THR A 18 7.37 14.75 -3.86
CA THR A 18 8.29 15.84 -4.17
C THR A 18 9.72 15.35 -3.97
N GLY A 19 10.50 15.19 -5.05
CA GLY A 19 11.94 14.83 -4.99
C GLY A 19 12.39 13.84 -6.07
N ILE A 20 13.71 13.57 -6.11
CA ILE A 20 14.47 12.82 -7.15
C ILE A 20 14.05 11.36 -7.39
N LEU A 21 12.97 10.90 -6.75
CA LEU A 21 12.47 9.53 -6.74
C LEU A 21 11.31 9.30 -7.72
N GLY A 22 11.06 10.26 -8.62
CA GLY A 22 10.18 10.05 -9.77
C GLY A 22 10.94 9.30 -10.86
N THR A 23 10.77 7.96 -10.92
CA THR A 23 11.16 7.12 -12.07
C THR A 23 12.60 7.31 -12.59
N GLY A 24 13.52 6.46 -12.11
CA GLY A 24 14.81 6.23 -12.75
C GLY A 24 15.91 7.19 -12.27
N GLY A 25 17.03 6.61 -11.84
CA GLY A 25 18.16 7.31 -11.23
C GLY A 25 18.96 8.21 -12.17
N ASN A 26 18.32 9.22 -12.77
CA ASN A 26 18.98 10.23 -13.61
C ASN A 26 18.39 11.64 -13.40
N GLY A 27 18.24 12.09 -12.14
CA GLY A 27 18.06 13.52 -11.84
C GLY A 27 16.85 14.20 -12.47
N LEU A 28 15.82 13.46 -12.89
CA LEU A 28 14.57 14.05 -13.35
C LEU A 28 13.80 14.51 -12.11
N ASN A 29 13.82 15.81 -11.86
CA ASN A 29 12.88 16.49 -10.97
C ASN A 29 11.46 16.34 -11.53
N GLY A 30 10.87 15.17 -11.34
CA GLY A 30 9.48 14.89 -11.66
C GLY A 30 8.63 14.91 -10.40
N ALA A 31 7.49 15.58 -10.44
CA ALA A 31 6.43 15.38 -9.46
C ALA A 31 5.90 13.94 -9.63
N GLY A 32 6.38 13.04 -8.77
CA GLY A 32 5.87 11.68 -8.69
C GLY A 32 4.60 11.64 -7.85
N VAL A 33 3.95 10.48 -7.81
CA VAL A 33 2.81 10.24 -6.92
C VAL A 33 3.03 8.93 -6.18
N GLY A 34 2.95 8.97 -4.85
CA GLY A 34 2.88 7.78 -4.01
C GLY A 34 1.43 7.36 -3.85
N ASN A 35 1.12 6.10 -4.16
CA ASN A 35 -0.23 5.54 -3.98
C ASN A 35 -0.21 4.46 -2.91
N THR A 36 -1.13 4.56 -1.96
CA THR A 36 -1.47 3.48 -1.04
C THR A 36 -2.55 2.63 -1.70
N THR A 37 -2.30 1.33 -1.82
CA THR A 37 -3.14 0.42 -2.61
C THR A 37 -3.45 -0.87 -1.90
N THR A 38 -4.57 -1.49 -2.27
CA THR A 38 -4.93 -2.86 -1.91
C THR A 38 -5.33 -3.65 -3.15
N TYR A 39 -5.09 -4.96 -3.13
CA TYR A 39 -5.70 -5.89 -4.07
C TYR A 39 -5.79 -7.29 -3.46
N VAL A 40 -6.61 -8.16 -4.05
CA VAL A 40 -6.67 -9.58 -3.68
C VAL A 40 -5.99 -10.39 -4.77
N ALA A 41 -4.93 -11.12 -4.42
CA ALA A 41 -4.21 -11.99 -5.35
C ALA A 41 -5.07 -13.18 -5.78
N SER A 42 -4.68 -13.88 -6.85
CA SER A 42 -5.37 -15.10 -7.33
C SER A 42 -5.43 -16.21 -6.27
N SER A 43 -4.48 -16.24 -5.34
CA SER A 43 -4.47 -17.12 -4.16
C SER A 43 -5.54 -16.78 -3.11
N GLY A 44 -6.23 -15.64 -3.24
CA GLY A 44 -7.13 -15.11 -2.22
C GLY A 44 -6.46 -14.24 -1.15
N SER A 45 -5.13 -14.12 -1.16
CA SER A 45 -4.39 -13.28 -0.21
C SER A 45 -4.66 -11.78 -0.46
N LEU A 46 -4.90 -11.00 0.60
CA LEU A 46 -4.88 -9.53 0.49
C LEU A 46 -3.44 -9.06 0.42
N VAL A 47 -3.19 -8.17 -0.52
CA VAL A 47 -1.94 -7.42 -0.62
C VAL A 47 -2.26 -5.96 -0.32
N PHE A 48 -1.45 -5.36 0.53
CA PHE A 48 -1.49 -3.96 0.89
C PHE A 48 -0.11 -3.35 0.67
N ALA A 49 -0.06 -2.20 -0.01
CA ALA A 49 1.19 -1.48 -0.29
C ALA A 49 1.00 0.01 0.03
N THR A 50 1.97 0.60 0.72
CA THR A 50 1.87 1.98 1.23
C THR A 50 2.28 3.03 0.21
N GLY A 51 3.21 2.69 -0.70
CA GLY A 51 3.76 3.61 -1.69
C GLY A 51 4.62 4.73 -1.09
N SER A 52 5.09 4.58 0.16
CA SER A 52 5.89 5.59 0.87
C SER A 52 7.00 4.95 1.71
N MET A 53 8.21 5.49 1.58
CA MET A 53 9.38 5.08 2.38
C MET A 53 9.24 5.48 3.85
N PHE A 54 8.56 6.59 4.13
CA PHE A 54 8.43 7.17 5.48
C PHE A 54 7.11 6.81 6.15
N TRP A 55 6.38 5.82 5.63
CA TRP A 55 5.06 5.42 6.15
C TRP A 55 5.07 5.15 7.66
N THR A 56 6.10 4.47 8.17
CA THR A 56 6.17 4.04 9.57
C THR A 56 6.33 5.21 10.54
N TRP A 57 6.82 6.37 10.10
CA TRP A 57 6.93 7.56 10.96
C TRP A 57 5.55 8.09 11.38
N ALA A 58 4.51 7.85 10.56
CA ALA A 58 3.14 8.19 10.91
C ALA A 58 2.49 7.23 11.91
N LEU A 59 3.14 6.10 12.23
CA LEU A 59 2.62 5.08 13.13
C LEU A 59 3.21 5.21 14.54
N ASP A 60 4.51 5.49 14.63
CA ASP A 60 5.21 5.61 15.91
C ASP A 60 6.55 6.35 15.74
N LEU A 61 7.11 6.85 16.83
CA LEU A 61 8.40 7.56 16.86
C LEU A 61 9.58 6.64 17.22
N TYR A 62 9.34 5.35 17.50
CA TYR A 62 10.41 4.41 17.84
C TYR A 62 11.42 4.27 16.69
N ARG A 63 12.70 4.57 17.01
CA ARG A 63 13.85 4.54 16.09
C ARG A 63 13.73 5.47 14.87
N GLN A 64 12.98 6.57 14.98
CA GLN A 64 12.99 7.59 13.93
C GLN A 64 14.40 8.18 13.80
N TYR A 65 14.98 8.09 12.60
CA TYR A 65 16.30 8.64 12.29
C TYR A 65 16.27 9.44 10.97
N PRO A 66 16.82 10.67 10.95
CA PRO A 66 17.27 11.42 12.13
C PRO A 66 16.09 11.71 13.08
N PRO A 67 16.34 11.81 14.39
CA PRO A 67 15.28 12.16 15.33
C PRO A 67 14.74 13.55 14.98
N THR A 68 13.44 13.63 14.71
CA THR A 68 12.77 14.91 14.48
C THR A 68 12.08 15.36 15.76
N PRO A 69 12.16 16.64 16.16
CA PRO A 69 11.44 17.13 17.34
C PRO A 69 9.92 17.16 17.16
N THR A 70 9.44 17.00 15.93
CA THR A 70 8.02 17.02 15.59
C THR A 70 7.40 15.64 15.75
N ASN A 71 6.30 15.56 16.51
CA ASN A 71 5.48 14.36 16.53
C ASN A 71 4.78 14.20 15.16
N THR A 72 5.16 13.16 14.43
CA THR A 72 4.62 12.85 13.10
C THR A 72 3.54 11.76 13.12
N ILE A 73 3.20 11.24 14.31
CA ILE A 73 2.17 10.21 14.48
C ILE A 73 0.80 10.76 14.06
N ILE A 74 0.10 9.99 13.23
CA ILE A 74 -1.27 10.31 12.80
C ILE A 74 -2.19 9.20 13.33
N PRO A 75 -3.10 9.49 14.28
CA PRO A 75 -3.99 8.47 14.86
C PRO A 75 -4.80 7.68 13.82
N GLY A 76 -5.25 8.34 12.75
CA GLY A 76 -5.96 7.68 11.65
C GLY A 76 -5.10 6.64 10.90
N MET A 77 -3.79 6.86 10.82
CA MET A 77 -2.86 5.92 10.17
C MET A 77 -2.62 4.68 11.03
N GLN A 78 -2.60 4.84 12.35
CA GLN A 78 -2.55 3.72 13.29
C GLN A 78 -3.82 2.86 13.20
N GLN A 79 -5.00 3.50 13.14
CA GLN A 79 -6.28 2.81 12.95
C GLN A 79 -6.34 2.06 11.60
N LEU A 80 -5.89 2.72 10.52
CA LEU A 80 -5.80 2.09 9.20
C LEU A 80 -4.93 0.82 9.26
N MET A 81 -3.74 0.91 9.85
CA MET A 81 -2.85 -0.25 9.96
C MET A 81 -3.46 -1.36 10.82
N ALA A 82 -4.12 -1.03 11.94
CA ALA A 82 -4.81 -2.02 12.76
C ALA A 82 -5.89 -2.77 11.95
N HIS A 83 -6.66 -2.06 11.13
CA HIS A 83 -7.68 -2.67 10.26
C HIS A 83 -7.06 -3.53 9.16
N ILE A 84 -6.00 -3.07 8.50
CA ILE A 84 -5.30 -3.85 7.47
C ILE A 84 -4.71 -5.13 8.06
N MET A 85 -4.02 -5.05 9.20
CA MET A 85 -3.44 -6.22 9.86
C MET A 85 -4.52 -7.20 10.29
N THR A 86 -5.64 -6.70 10.86
CA THR A 86 -6.81 -7.53 11.18
C THR A 86 -7.37 -8.21 9.93
N ALA A 87 -7.41 -7.51 8.80
CA ALA A 87 -7.89 -8.07 7.55
C ALA A 87 -6.91 -9.09 6.95
N LEU A 88 -5.60 -8.95 7.16
CA LEU A 88 -4.58 -9.89 6.65
C LEU A 88 -4.64 -11.24 7.36
N ILE A 89 -4.91 -11.26 8.67
CA ILE A 89 -4.98 -12.50 9.47
C ILE A 89 -6.31 -13.24 9.34
N ARG A 90 -7.32 -12.63 8.70
CA ARG A 90 -8.60 -13.31 8.43
C ARG A 90 -8.44 -14.28 7.26
N PRO A 91 -8.87 -15.54 7.39
CA PRO A 91 -8.94 -16.46 6.26
C PRO A 91 -9.83 -15.86 5.16
N ARG A 92 -9.26 -15.65 3.98
CA ARG A 92 -10.03 -15.34 2.77
C ARG A 92 -10.17 -16.62 1.98
N ASN A 93 -11.38 -17.13 1.90
CA ASN A 93 -11.65 -18.31 1.09
C ASN A 93 -11.46 -17.93 -0.40
N PRO A 94 -10.59 -18.57 -1.18
CA PRO A 94 -10.35 -18.24 -2.58
C PRO A 94 -11.53 -18.57 -3.52
N THR A 95 -12.67 -18.99 -2.97
CA THR A 95 -13.86 -19.50 -3.68
C THR A 95 -14.64 -18.45 -4.52
N GLY A 96 -14.02 -17.31 -4.83
CA GLY A 96 -14.52 -16.33 -5.80
C GLY A 96 -13.98 -16.52 -7.22
N PHE A 97 -12.95 -17.35 -7.43
CA PHE A 97 -12.65 -17.86 -8.76
C PHE A 97 -13.60 -19.02 -9.04
N SER A 98 -14.67 -18.75 -9.79
CA SER A 98 -15.51 -19.80 -10.36
C SER A 98 -14.64 -20.67 -11.28
N ALA A 99 -14.07 -21.75 -10.72
CA ALA A 99 -13.52 -22.87 -11.46
C ALA A 99 -14.63 -23.84 -11.90
N PHE A 100 -15.86 -23.36 -12.05
CA PHE A 100 -16.91 -24.09 -12.75
C PHE A 100 -16.92 -23.65 -14.23
N SER A 101 -16.01 -24.23 -15.00
CA SER A 101 -16.24 -24.46 -16.42
C SER A 101 -15.55 -25.75 -16.86
N ALA A 102 -16.35 -26.61 -17.49
CA ALA A 102 -16.00 -27.82 -18.26
C ALA A 102 -15.62 -29.09 -17.47
N HIS A 103 -16.60 -29.96 -17.21
CA HIS A 103 -16.84 -31.15 -18.05
C HIS A 103 -18.09 -31.92 -17.56
N ARG A 104 -19.14 -31.92 -18.38
CA ARG A 104 -19.99 -33.10 -18.56
C ARG A 104 -19.60 -33.74 -19.88
#